data_AF-A0A815QNI4-F1
#
_entry.id   AF-A0A815QNI4-F1
#
_cell.length_a   1.000
_cell.length_b   1.000
_cell.length_c   1.000
_cell.angle_alpha   90.00
_cell.angle_beta   90.00
_cell.angle_gamma   90.00
#
_symmetry.space_group_name_H-M   'P 1'
#
loop_
_entity.id
_entity.type
_entity.pdbx_description
1 polymer ?
#
loop_
_entity_poly.entity_id
_entity_poly.type
_entity_poly.pdbx_seq_one_letter_code
_entity_poly.pdbx_strand_id
1 'polypeptide(L)'
;MHQQALQKLECYSGYVTRGEDIYPGSMEKLHVGNVLCSPAFWSASFRRTPSYYTDKPLQYIIESKTGRKIQSIAAGWQEYEILYRCQQPFYVNDVTKYRGKTVVLLTELPQEYKQLKTIKLERKLFERNHFEILDKAEEQKELNLFENDFEGH
;
A
#
# COMPACT_ATOMS: atom_id res chain seq x y z
N MET A 1 -9.49 6.03 -20.33
CA MET A 1 -10.98 6.06 -20.35
C MET A 1 -11.65 5.13 -19.33
N HIS A 2 -11.15 3.93 -19.03
CA HIS A 2 -11.87 2.98 -18.13
C HIS A 2 -11.98 3.38 -16.65
N GLN A 3 -11.09 4.21 -16.11
CA GLN A 3 -11.13 4.61 -14.69
C GLN A 3 -12.35 5.47 -14.32
N GLN A 4 -12.87 6.27 -15.26
CA GLN A 4 -14.01 7.16 -15.02
C GLN A 4 -15.32 6.38 -14.88
N ALA A 5 -15.45 5.24 -15.58
CA ALA A 5 -16.64 4.38 -15.49
C ALA A 5 -16.77 3.76 -14.10
N LEU A 6 -15.66 3.28 -13.52
CA LEU A 6 -15.65 2.69 -12.17
C LEU A 6 -16.10 3.66 -11.08
N GLN A 7 -15.89 4.97 -11.25
CA GLN A 7 -16.25 5.95 -10.21
C GLN A 7 -17.76 6.09 -10.04
N LYS A 8 -18.54 5.73 -11.08
CA LYS A 8 -20.01 5.80 -11.07
C LYS A 8 -20.65 4.56 -10.45
N LEU A 9 -19.87 3.51 -10.20
CA LEU A 9 -20.37 2.26 -9.62
C LEU A 9 -20.44 2.34 -8.09
N GLU A 10 -21.34 1.52 -7.55
CA GLU A 10 -21.54 1.39 -6.10
C GLU A 10 -20.22 1.00 -5.43
N CYS A 11 -19.88 1.75 -4.37
CA CYS A 11 -18.79 1.42 -3.46
C CYS A 11 -19.15 0.16 -2.66
N TYR A 12 -18.18 -0.72 -2.45
CA TYR A 12 -18.28 -1.81 -1.49
C TYR A 12 -17.33 -1.56 -0.33
N SER A 13 -17.83 -1.77 0.89
CA SER A 13 -17.00 -1.80 2.09
C SER A 13 -17.26 -3.09 2.86
N GLY A 14 -16.20 -3.77 3.24
CA GLY A 14 -16.25 -5.08 3.88
C GLY A 14 -15.14 -6.00 3.40
N TYR A 15 -15.13 -7.24 3.86
CA TYR A 15 -14.12 -8.19 3.44
C TYR A 15 -14.43 -8.77 2.06
N VAL A 16 -13.39 -8.93 1.25
CA VAL A 16 -13.42 -9.65 -0.03
C VAL A 16 -12.28 -10.65 -0.11
N THR A 17 -12.40 -11.62 -1.01
CA THR A 17 -11.40 -12.65 -1.22
C THR A 17 -10.92 -12.68 -2.66
N ARG A 18 -9.62 -12.92 -2.86
CA ARG A 18 -9.02 -13.22 -4.15
C ARG A 18 -8.11 -14.43 -4.03
N GLY A 19 -8.15 -15.32 -5.01
CA GLY A 19 -7.21 -16.41 -5.19
C GLY A 19 -6.29 -16.11 -6.38
N GLU A 20 -5.03 -16.51 -6.28
CA GLU A 20 -4.02 -16.35 -7.33
C GLU A 20 -3.05 -17.54 -7.35
N ASP A 21 -2.54 -17.86 -8.54
CA ASP A 21 -1.42 -18.80 -8.65
C ASP A 21 -0.13 -18.12 -8.20
N ILE A 22 0.84 -18.89 -7.70
CA ILE A 22 2.13 -18.35 -7.26
C ILE A 22 3.06 -18.26 -8.46
N TYR A 23 3.42 -17.03 -8.85
CA TYR A 23 4.43 -16.77 -9.88
C TYR A 23 5.81 -16.51 -9.23
N PRO A 24 6.92 -16.74 -9.96
CA PRO A 24 8.25 -16.34 -9.50
C PRO A 24 8.29 -14.87 -9.10
N GLY A 25 8.81 -14.57 -7.91
CA GLY A 25 8.90 -13.21 -7.37
C GLY A 25 7.63 -12.67 -6.71
N SER A 26 6.46 -13.33 -6.83
CA SER A 26 5.24 -12.89 -6.12
C SER A 26 5.42 -12.98 -4.60
N MET A 27 6.10 -14.03 -4.12
CA MET A 27 6.29 -14.28 -2.68
C MET A 27 7.25 -13.28 -2.00
N GLU A 28 8.22 -12.73 -2.74
CA GLU A 28 9.21 -11.78 -2.21
C GLU A 28 8.59 -10.45 -1.75
N LYS A 29 7.38 -10.15 -2.21
CA LYS A 29 6.64 -8.95 -1.83
C LYS A 29 5.69 -9.19 -0.67
N LEU A 30 5.42 -10.45 -0.32
CA LEU A 30 4.44 -10.85 0.71
C LEU A 30 5.10 -10.94 2.08
N HIS A 31 5.45 -9.78 2.63
CA HIS A 31 5.93 -9.65 3.99
C HIS A 31 5.06 -8.66 4.74
N VAL A 32 4.77 -8.95 6.01
CA VAL A 32 4.05 -8.03 6.89
C VAL A 32 4.76 -6.68 6.91
N GLY A 33 4.00 -5.59 6.80
CA GLY A 33 4.55 -4.24 6.67
C GLY A 33 4.72 -3.75 5.24
N ASN A 34 4.75 -4.64 4.24
CA ASN A 34 4.84 -4.23 2.85
C ASN A 34 3.53 -3.63 2.34
N VAL A 35 3.65 -2.85 1.27
CA VAL A 35 2.52 -2.32 0.51
C VAL A 35 2.54 -2.89 -0.89
N LEU A 36 1.46 -3.59 -1.23
CA LEU A 36 1.24 -4.15 -2.55
C LEU A 36 0.52 -3.13 -3.42
N CYS A 37 0.93 -3.03 -4.68
CA CYS A 37 0.29 -2.21 -5.71
C CYS A 37 0.40 -2.95 -7.04
N SER A 38 -0.73 -3.25 -7.67
CA SER A 38 -0.74 -3.82 -9.03
C SER A 38 -0.79 -2.71 -10.08
N PRO A 39 -0.03 -2.78 -11.18
CA PRO A 39 -0.22 -1.86 -12.31
C PRO A 39 -1.51 -2.14 -13.10
N ALA A 40 -2.12 -3.31 -12.91
CA ALA A 40 -3.37 -3.71 -13.53
C ALA A 40 -4.56 -3.52 -12.58
N PHE A 41 -5.78 -3.65 -13.11
CA PHE A 41 -6.97 -3.78 -12.26
C PHE A 41 -6.85 -5.03 -11.39
N TRP A 42 -7.34 -4.93 -10.17
CA TRP A 42 -7.38 -6.07 -9.26
C TRP A 42 -8.83 -6.48 -9.02
N SER A 43 -9.14 -7.76 -9.20
CA SER A 43 -10.47 -8.31 -8.99
C SER A 43 -10.51 -9.18 -7.73
N ALA A 44 -11.59 -9.08 -6.97
CA ALA A 44 -11.86 -9.91 -5.81
C ALA A 44 -13.35 -10.21 -5.74
N SER A 45 -13.76 -11.12 -4.87
CA SER A 45 -15.17 -11.44 -4.64
C SER A 45 -15.60 -11.10 -3.23
N PHE A 46 -16.75 -10.43 -3.09
CA PHE A 46 -17.38 -10.19 -1.78
C PHE A 46 -18.18 -11.39 -1.27
N ARG A 47 -18.37 -12.42 -2.11
CA ARG A 47 -18.93 -13.69 -1.70
C ARG A 47 -17.81 -14.72 -1.54
N ARG A 48 -17.80 -15.44 -0.42
CA ARG A 48 -17.00 -16.65 -0.25
C ARG A 48 -17.58 -17.75 -1.15
N THR A 49 -17.21 -17.77 -2.42
CA THR A 49 -17.57 -18.85 -3.33
C THR A 49 -16.55 -19.98 -3.20
N PRO A 50 -16.98 -21.25 -3.02
CA PRO A 50 -16.09 -22.36 -2.68
C PRO A 50 -15.11 -22.85 -3.76
N SER A 51 -15.12 -22.33 -4.99
CA SER A 51 -14.33 -22.96 -6.08
C SER A 51 -13.31 -22.03 -6.75
N TYR A 52 -13.66 -20.80 -7.12
CA TYR A 52 -12.75 -20.02 -7.98
C TYR A 52 -11.59 -19.36 -7.22
N TYR A 53 -11.87 -18.80 -6.03
CA TYR A 53 -10.87 -18.06 -5.26
C TYR A 53 -10.24 -18.89 -4.13
N THR A 54 -10.92 -19.96 -3.73
CA THR A 54 -10.53 -20.79 -2.57
C THR A 54 -9.58 -21.92 -2.92
N ASP A 55 -9.48 -22.36 -4.17
CA ASP A 55 -8.62 -23.48 -4.56
C ASP A 55 -7.20 -23.06 -4.95
N LYS A 56 -6.95 -21.76 -5.03
CA LYS A 56 -5.67 -21.20 -5.40
C LYS A 56 -4.63 -21.32 -4.27
N PRO A 57 -3.34 -21.52 -4.60
CA PRO A 57 -2.26 -21.67 -3.61
C PRO A 57 -1.97 -20.39 -2.84
N LEU A 58 -2.31 -19.21 -3.39
CA LEU A 58 -2.25 -17.93 -2.72
C LEU A 58 -3.65 -17.33 -2.61
N GLN A 59 -4.02 -16.91 -1.41
CA GLN A 59 -5.28 -16.24 -1.12
C GLN A 59 -5.03 -14.89 -0.46
N TYR A 60 -5.77 -13.89 -0.90
CA TYR A 60 -5.83 -12.58 -0.29
C TYR A 60 -7.20 -12.41 0.37
N ILE A 61 -7.20 -12.03 1.63
CA ILE A 61 -8.38 -11.54 2.34
C ILE A 61 -8.19 -10.03 2.48
N ILE A 62 -9.06 -9.25 1.87
CA ILE A 62 -8.88 -7.80 1.74
C ILE A 62 -10.00 -7.11 2.51
N GLU A 63 -9.64 -6.26 3.47
CA GLU A 63 -10.55 -5.28 4.06
C GLU A 63 -10.75 -4.14 3.04
N SER A 64 -11.84 -4.22 2.27
CA SER A 64 -12.20 -3.28 1.22
C SER A 64 -12.90 -2.04 1.78
N LYS A 65 -12.59 -0.89 1.20
CA LYS A 65 -13.17 0.42 1.51
C LYS A 65 -13.66 1.13 0.26
N THR A 66 -12.96 1.01 -0.87
CA THR A 66 -13.29 1.76 -2.10
C THR A 66 -13.50 0.90 -3.34
N GLY A 67 -13.40 -0.43 -3.19
CA GLY A 67 -13.68 -1.39 -4.26
C GLY A 67 -15.08 -1.18 -4.85
N ARG A 68 -15.24 -1.47 -6.15
CA ARG A 68 -16.49 -1.21 -6.87
C ARG A 68 -17.19 -2.50 -7.24
N LYS A 69 -18.47 -2.62 -6.89
CA LYS A 69 -19.31 -3.71 -7.40
C LYS A 69 -19.50 -3.52 -8.90
N ILE A 70 -19.17 -4.53 -9.68
CA ILE A 70 -19.37 -4.50 -11.14
C ILE A 70 -20.53 -5.40 -11.60
N GLN A 71 -21.26 -6.00 -10.67
CA GLN A 71 -22.37 -6.92 -10.96
C GLN A 71 -23.43 -6.31 -11.89
N SER A 72 -23.71 -5.01 -11.76
CA SER A 72 -24.73 -4.34 -12.58
C SER A 72 -24.34 -4.19 -14.06
N ILE A 73 -23.07 -4.41 -14.40
CA ILE A 73 -22.53 -4.25 -15.76
C ILE A 73 -21.89 -5.52 -16.31
N ALA A 74 -21.77 -6.58 -15.50
CA ALA A 74 -21.28 -7.88 -15.93
C ALA A 74 -22.34 -8.57 -16.80
N ALA A 75 -21.96 -8.99 -18.01
CA ALA A 75 -22.86 -9.67 -18.94
C ALA A 75 -23.23 -11.11 -18.51
N GLY A 76 -22.51 -11.65 -17.51
CA GLY A 76 -22.67 -13.02 -16.99
C GLY A 76 -23.47 -13.10 -15.68
N TRP A 77 -23.99 -14.29 -15.40
CA TRP A 77 -24.79 -14.55 -14.20
C TRP A 77 -23.94 -14.49 -12.92
N GLN A 78 -24.38 -13.69 -11.95
CA GLN A 78 -23.99 -13.74 -10.52
C GLN A 78 -22.49 -13.69 -10.21
N GLU A 79 -21.72 -12.86 -10.92
CA GLU A 79 -20.36 -12.54 -10.49
C GLU A 79 -20.41 -11.52 -9.34
N TYR A 80 -20.03 -11.98 -8.14
CA TYR A 80 -19.93 -11.15 -6.93
C TYR A 80 -18.62 -10.36 -6.92
N GLU A 81 -18.25 -9.79 -8.07
CA GLU A 81 -16.96 -9.18 -8.30
C GLU A 81 -16.89 -7.75 -7.76
N ILE A 82 -15.83 -7.51 -7.00
CA ILE A 82 -15.31 -6.20 -6.63
C ILE A 82 -14.07 -5.92 -7.48
N LEU A 83 -14.10 -4.81 -8.21
CA LEU A 83 -12.98 -4.35 -9.01
C LEU A 83 -12.30 -3.15 -8.36
N TYR A 84 -10.98 -3.22 -8.25
CA TYR A 84 -10.11 -2.15 -7.76
C TYR A 84 -9.36 -1.51 -8.92
N ARG A 85 -9.20 -0.19 -8.85
CA ARG A 85 -8.41 0.56 -9.83
C ARG A 85 -6.96 0.10 -9.84
N CYS A 86 -6.29 0.31 -10.96
CA CYS A 86 -4.85 0.12 -11.02
C CYS A 86 -4.14 1.01 -10.00
N GLN A 87 -3.02 0.49 -9.48
CA GLN A 87 -2.17 1.09 -8.45
C GLN A 87 -2.85 1.32 -7.10
N GLN A 88 -4.02 0.71 -6.84
CA GLN A 88 -4.63 0.73 -5.52
C GLN A 88 -3.66 0.10 -4.49
N PRO A 89 -3.28 0.85 -3.43
CA PRO A 89 -2.37 0.33 -2.41
C PRO A 89 -3.08 -0.54 -1.37
N PHE A 90 -2.43 -1.64 -1.01
CA PHE A 90 -2.87 -2.56 0.02
C PHE A 90 -1.73 -2.88 0.98
N TYR A 91 -1.95 -2.67 2.26
CA TYR A 91 -0.97 -2.99 3.31
C TYR A 91 -1.09 -4.45 3.74
N VAL A 92 0.05 -5.14 3.85
CA VAL A 92 0.12 -6.53 4.29
C VAL A 92 0.11 -6.58 5.82
N ASN A 93 -1.02 -7.01 6.39
CA ASN A 93 -1.19 -7.16 7.84
C ASN A 93 -0.63 -8.49 8.35
N ASP A 94 -0.91 -9.58 7.64
CA ASP A 94 -0.53 -10.93 8.05
C ASP A 94 -0.26 -11.80 6.82
N VAL A 95 0.64 -12.78 6.99
CA VAL A 95 0.99 -13.79 6.00
C VAL A 95 1.08 -15.14 6.70
N THR A 96 0.02 -15.94 6.57
CA THR A 96 -0.10 -17.25 7.24
C THR A 96 -0.06 -18.37 6.21
N LYS A 97 0.71 -19.43 6.47
CA LYS A 97 0.68 -20.66 5.66
C LYS A 97 -0.22 -21.70 6.33
N TYR A 98 -1.18 -22.24 5.60
CA TYR A 98 -2.12 -23.25 6.10
C TYR A 98 -2.43 -24.29 5.02
N ARG A 99 -2.21 -25.58 5.33
CA ARG A 99 -2.49 -26.72 4.43
C ARG A 99 -1.95 -26.53 2.99
N GLY A 100 -0.71 -26.06 2.88
CA GLY A 100 -0.06 -25.83 1.58
C GLY A 100 -0.51 -24.56 0.86
N LYS A 101 -1.40 -23.75 1.44
CA LYS A 101 -1.84 -22.45 0.91
C LYS A 101 -1.19 -21.31 1.70
N THR A 102 -0.91 -20.21 1.03
CA THR A 102 -0.53 -18.93 1.64
C THR A 102 -1.76 -18.04 1.71
N VAL A 103 -2.12 -17.58 2.89
CA VAL A 103 -3.22 -16.65 3.13
C VAL A 103 -2.63 -15.32 3.58
N VAL A 104 -2.99 -14.25 2.90
CA VAL A 104 -2.49 -12.90 3.14
C VAL A 104 -3.65 -12.01 3.53
N LEU A 105 -3.58 -11.41 4.72
CA LEU A 105 -4.55 -10.41 5.15
C LEU A 105 -4.08 -9.02 4.72
N LEU A 106 -4.93 -8.32 3.99
CA LEU A 106 -4.65 -6.99 3.43
C LEU A 106 -5.64 -5.96 3.98
N THR A 107 -5.15 -4.75 4.26
CA THR A 107 -5.98 -3.56 4.47
C THR A 107 -5.82 -2.62 3.29
N GLU A 108 -6.94 -2.19 2.71
CA GLU A 108 -6.93 -1.16 1.68
C GLU A 108 -6.46 0.20 2.26
N LEU A 109 -5.49 0.81 1.60
CA LEU A 109 -4.97 2.14 1.92
C LEU A 109 -5.59 3.20 0.99
N PRO A 110 -5.62 4.49 1.39
CA PRO A 110 -6.03 5.58 0.49
C PRO A 110 -5.18 5.63 -0.79
N GLN A 111 -5.78 6.03 -1.91
CA GLN A 111 -5.10 6.06 -3.21
C GLN A 111 -3.89 7.01 -3.20
N GLU A 112 -3.93 8.04 -2.36
CA GLU A 112 -2.90 9.06 -2.17
C GLU A 112 -1.72 8.56 -1.31
N TYR A 113 -1.74 7.33 -0.82
CA TYR A 113 -0.71 6.79 0.09
C TYR A 113 0.72 6.96 -0.46
N LYS A 114 0.93 6.80 -1.77
CA LYS A 114 2.26 7.01 -2.38
C LYS A 114 2.73 8.46 -2.22
N GLN A 115 1.86 9.43 -2.44
CA GLN A 115 2.16 10.85 -2.27
C GLN A 115 2.43 11.15 -0.79
N LEU A 116 1.60 10.61 0.11
CA LEU A 116 1.78 10.77 1.56
C LEU A 116 3.11 10.18 2.06
N LYS A 117 3.55 9.04 1.51
CA LYS A 117 4.84 8.43 1.88
C LYS A 117 6.02 9.29 1.42
N THR A 118 5.96 9.81 0.19
CA THR A 118 7.00 10.72 -0.33
C THR A 118 7.10 11.98 0.50
N ILE A 119 5.96 12.65 0.78
CA ILE A 119 5.92 13.87 1.60
C ILE A 119 6.48 13.62 3.00
N LYS A 120 6.12 12.49 3.63
CA LYS A 120 6.67 12.12 4.94
C LYS A 120 8.18 11.88 4.90
N LEU A 121 8.69 11.27 3.83
CA LEU A 121 10.12 10.99 3.67
C LEU A 121 10.91 12.28 3.44
N GLU A 122 10.43 13.15 2.55
CA GLU A 122 11.02 14.46 2.27
C GLU A 122 11.03 15.34 3.51
N ARG A 123 9.93 15.36 4.26
CA ARG A 123 9.88 16.09 5.54
C ARG A 123 10.91 15.56 6.55
N LYS A 124 11.04 14.24 6.67
CA LYS A 124 12.03 13.63 7.57
C LYS A 124 13.48 13.94 7.14
N LEU A 125 13.75 13.95 5.83
CA LEU A 125 15.05 14.34 5.29
C LEU A 125 15.34 15.84 5.52
N PHE A 126 14.34 16.69 5.31
CA PHE A 126 14.44 18.12 5.59
C PHE A 126 14.73 18.39 7.07
N GLU A 127 13.97 17.77 7.98
CA GLU A 127 14.17 17.90 9.43
C GLU A 127 15.58 17.46 9.82
N ARG A 128 16.07 16.31 9.33
CA ARG A 128 17.44 15.86 9.59
C ARG A 128 18.51 16.84 9.10
N ASN A 129 18.39 17.29 7.86
CA ASN A 129 19.37 18.23 7.28
C ASN A 129 19.34 19.59 7.99
N HIS A 130 18.17 20.03 8.46
CA HIS A 130 18.04 21.28 9.20
C HIS A 130 18.76 21.23 10.55
N PHE A 131 18.63 20.13 11.29
CA PHE A 131 19.39 19.92 12.53
C PHE A 131 20.90 19.88 12.29
N GLU A 132 21.36 19.15 11.26
CA GLU A 132 22.80 19.10 10.92
C GLU A 132 23.38 20.48 10.54
N ILE A 133 22.57 21.39 9.98
CA ILE A 133 22.97 22.77 9.68
C ILE A 133 23.07 23.62 10.95
N LEU A 134 22.11 23.45 11.88
CA LEU A 134 22.11 24.21 13.13
C LEU A 134 23.29 23.82 14.02
N ASP A 135 23.58 22.52 14.15
CA ASP A 135 24.72 22.02 14.93
C ASP A 135 26.04 22.61 14.41
N LYS A 136 26.26 22.61 13.09
CA LYS A 136 27.45 23.22 12.47
C LYS A 136 27.54 24.73 12.66
N ALA A 137 26.41 25.43 12.69
CA ALA A 137 26.38 26.87 12.90
C ALA A 137 26.72 27.24 14.35
N GLU A 138 26.36 26.39 15.32
CA GLU A 138 26.77 26.54 16.72
C GLU A 138 28.27 26.26 16.90
N GLU A 139 28.80 25.17 16.33
CA GLU A 139 30.25 24.87 16.36
C GLU A 139 31.09 26.02 15.77
N GLN A 140 30.66 26.60 14.64
CA GLN A 140 31.36 27.73 14.02
C GLN A 140 31.30 29.00 14.88
N LYS A 141 30.20 29.23 15.61
CA LYS A 141 30.10 30.36 16.54
C LYS A 141 31.05 30.21 17.72
N GLU A 142 31.18 29.01 18.28
CA GLU A 142 32.12 28.73 19.38
C GLU A 142 33.57 28.94 18.92
N LEU A 143 33.93 28.43 17.73
CA LEU A 143 35.27 28.64 17.16
C LEU A 143 35.59 30.13 16.97
N ASN A 144 34.65 30.91 16.44
CA ASN A 144 34.84 32.35 16.26
C ASN A 144 34.96 33.11 17.60
N LEU A 145 34.31 32.63 18.68
CA LEU A 145 34.47 33.21 20.02
C LEU A 145 35.87 32.96 20.57
N PHE A 146 36.41 31.75 20.37
CA PHE A 146 37.76 31.39 20.82
C PHE A 146 38.87 32.16 20.09
N GLU A 147 38.71 32.44 18.79
CA GLU A 147 39.72 33.19 18.02
C GLU A 147 39.81 34.67 18.45
N ASN A 148 38.68 35.28 18.82
CA ASN A 148 38.65 36.69 19.25
C ASN A 148 39.32 36.94 20.61
N ASP A 149 39.44 35.92 21.47
CA ASP A 149 40.11 36.03 22.77
C ASP A 149 41.65 35.96 22.66
N PHE A 150 42.20 35.52 21.52
CA PHE A 150 43.66 35.36 21.33
C PHE A 150 44.36 36.57 20.71
N GLU A 151 43.65 37.48 20.04
CA GLU A 151 44.25 38.65 19.38
C GLU A 151 44.39 39.89 20.31
N GLY A 152 44.03 39.76 21.60
CA GLY A 152 44.03 40.85 22.58
C GLY A 152 45.29 41.04 23.43
N HIS A 153 46.42 40.38 23.13
CA HIS A 153 47.65 40.41 23.93
C HIS A 153 48.88 40.93 23.19
#